data_AF-M2Z711-F1
#
_entry.id   AF-M2Z711-F1
#
_cell.length_a   1.000
_cell.length_b   1.000
_cell.length_c   1.000
_cell.angle_alpha   90.00
_cell.angle_beta   90.00
_cell.angle_gamma   90.00
#
_symmetry.space_group_name_H-M   'P 1'
#
loop_
_entity.id
_entity.type
_entity.pdbx_description
1 polymer ?
#
loop_
_entity_poly.entity_id
_entity_poly.type
_entity_poly.pdbx_seq_one_letter_code
_entity_poly.pdbx_strand_id
1 'polypeptide(L)'
;TTALLTEHFRYTPLTLLDDIINTVNELVFRAVNAIEEGFAGTTAEQLGFELDKKTAATLPNEQARREALSELKQNEIDNGIVKLESLLNATVDKDFDKFEIYTLRNILSVGHEDDLANWVRLDHYKGVDVVNSDEVPTPEAVQMQRRKLHETAKLNTLLRAEEAKNAAVLQQLSSLIGA
;
A
#
# COMPACT_ATOMS: atom_id res chain seq x y z
N THR A 1 -4.19 4.64 17.19
CA THR A 1 -3.90 5.51 16.04
C THR A 1 -3.41 4.71 14.84
N THR A 2 -2.39 3.86 14.97
CA THR A 2 -1.91 2.96 13.89
C THR A 2 -3.00 2.04 13.34
N ALA A 3 -3.89 1.50 14.18
CA ALA A 3 -5.00 0.65 13.71
C ALA A 3 -5.93 1.34 12.69
N LEU A 4 -6.25 2.62 12.90
CA LEU A 4 -7.14 3.38 12.01
C LEU A 4 -6.47 3.63 10.65
N LEU A 5 -5.18 3.94 10.64
CA LEU A 5 -4.41 4.09 9.40
C LEU A 5 -4.21 2.74 8.69
N THR A 6 -3.89 1.68 9.43
CA THR A 6 -3.76 0.33 8.87
C THR A 6 -5.06 -0.16 8.25
N GLU A 7 -6.20 0.12 8.88
CA GLU A 7 -7.50 -0.22 8.34
C GLU A 7 -7.83 0.61 7.08
N HIS A 8 -7.53 1.92 7.10
CA HIS A 8 -7.74 2.80 5.96
C HIS A 8 -6.91 2.38 4.74
N PHE A 9 -5.61 2.14 4.94
CA PHE A 9 -4.70 1.75 3.87
C PHE A 9 -4.79 0.26 3.51
N ARG A 10 -5.35 -0.57 4.39
CA ARG A 10 -5.35 -2.05 4.32
C ARG A 10 -3.97 -2.69 4.41
N TYR A 11 -2.97 -1.92 4.81
CA TYR A 11 -1.61 -2.35 5.14
C TYR A 11 -1.05 -1.37 6.16
N THR A 12 0.01 -1.77 6.88
CA THR A 12 0.60 -0.88 7.88
C THR A 12 1.37 0.25 7.22
N PRO A 13 1.33 1.49 7.75
CA PRO A 13 2.18 2.59 7.28
C PRO A 13 3.67 2.24 7.15
N LEU A 14 4.16 1.36 8.03
CA LEU A 14 5.54 0.86 7.99
C LEU A 14 5.83 0.09 6.70
N THR A 15 4.92 -0.79 6.27
CA THR A 15 5.06 -1.55 5.01
C THR A 15 5.25 -0.65 3.78
N LEU A 16 4.56 0.49 3.72
CA LEU A 16 4.73 1.45 2.63
C LEU A 16 6.14 2.05 2.63
N LEU A 17 6.67 2.37 3.81
CA LEU A 17 8.00 2.94 3.93
C LEU A 17 9.08 1.90 3.60
N ASP A 18 8.90 0.66 4.05
CA ASP A 18 9.78 -0.46 3.69
C ASP A 18 9.85 -0.63 2.16
N ASP A 19 8.70 -0.62 1.46
CA ASP A 19 8.65 -0.74 0.01
C ASP A 19 9.36 0.44 -0.71
N ILE A 20 9.21 1.66 -0.19
CA ILE A 20 9.90 2.84 -0.72
C ILE A 20 11.41 2.71 -0.53
N ILE A 21 11.87 2.36 0.67
CA ILE A 21 13.29 2.21 0.99
C ILE A 21 13.92 1.11 0.13
N ASN A 22 13.25 -0.04 -0.01
CA ASN A 22 13.69 -1.13 -0.88
C ASN A 22 13.82 -0.66 -2.33
N THR A 23 12.82 0.07 -2.84
CA THR A 23 12.85 0.61 -4.21
C THR A 23 14.01 1.57 -4.42
N VAL A 24 14.32 2.41 -3.43
CA VAL A 24 15.43 3.37 -3.50
C VAL A 24 16.77 2.65 -3.45
N ASN A 25 16.93 1.64 -2.60
CA ASN A 25 18.13 0.81 -2.54
C ASN A 25 18.39 0.08 -3.87
N GLU A 26 17.33 -0.46 -4.49
CA GLU A 26 17.45 -1.03 -5.83
C GLU A 26 17.85 0.01 -6.88
N LEU A 27 17.27 1.22 -6.81
CA LEU A 27 17.59 2.29 -7.76
C LEU A 27 19.05 2.75 -7.61
N VAL A 28 19.55 2.86 -6.38
CA VAL A 28 20.95 3.18 -6.06
C VAL A 28 21.87 2.15 -6.70
N PHE A 29 21.61 0.86 -6.49
CA PHE A 29 22.39 -0.21 -7.08
C PHE A 29 22.39 -0.15 -8.62
N ARG A 30 21.21 0.04 -9.23
CA ARG A 30 21.10 0.20 -10.69
C ARG A 30 21.86 1.41 -11.21
N ALA A 31 21.85 2.53 -10.49
CA ALA A 31 22.58 3.74 -10.87
C ALA A 31 24.10 3.51 -10.82
N VAL A 32 24.62 2.85 -9.78
CA VAL A 32 26.04 2.50 -9.67
C VAL A 32 26.47 1.58 -10.81
N ASN A 33 25.70 0.53 -11.09
CA ASN A 33 25.99 -0.39 -12.21
C ASN A 33 25.96 0.33 -13.56
N ALA A 34 25.00 1.24 -13.78
CA ALA A 34 24.94 2.01 -15.03
C ALA A 34 26.17 2.92 -15.21
N ILE A 35 26.72 3.44 -14.11
CA ILE A 35 27.98 4.22 -14.14
C ILE A 35 29.16 3.30 -14.48
N GLU A 36 29.26 2.12 -13.87
CA GLU A 36 30.29 1.12 -14.15
C GLU A 36 30.27 0.69 -15.64
N GLU A 37 29.10 0.32 -16.16
CA GLU A 37 28.89 -0.03 -17.57
C GLU A 37 29.27 1.13 -18.51
N GLY A 38 28.94 2.37 -18.12
CA GLY A 38 29.33 3.58 -18.87
C GLY A 38 30.84 3.75 -18.98
N PHE A 39 31.59 3.48 -17.92
CA PHE A 39 33.05 3.54 -17.94
C PHE A 39 33.72 2.33 -18.62
N ALA A 40 33.06 1.16 -18.60
CA ALA A 40 33.55 -0.03 -19.30
C ALA A 40 33.67 0.23 -20.81
N GLY A 41 32.72 0.95 -21.41
CA GLY A 41 32.70 1.29 -22.84
C GLY A 41 33.70 2.36 -23.29
N THR A 42 34.37 3.05 -22.36
CA THR A 42 35.27 4.17 -22.67
C THR A 42 36.74 3.74 -22.62
N THR A 43 37.57 4.22 -23.57
CA THR A 43 39.01 3.90 -23.53
C THR A 43 39.73 4.69 -22.43
N ALA A 44 40.87 4.18 -21.95
CA ALA A 44 41.60 4.83 -20.87
C ALA A 44 42.13 6.22 -21.28
N GLU A 45 42.48 6.41 -22.56
CA GLU A 45 42.96 7.68 -23.09
C GLU A 45 41.84 8.74 -23.15
N GLN A 46 40.60 8.33 -23.47
CA GLN A 46 39.44 9.22 -23.49
C GLN A 46 39.08 9.75 -22.10
N LEU A 47 39.35 8.96 -21.06
CA LEU A 47 39.18 9.34 -19.66
C LEU A 47 40.38 10.14 -19.11
N GLY A 48 41.44 10.31 -19.91
CA GLY A 48 42.64 11.07 -19.51
C GLY A 48 43.61 10.30 -18.63
N PHE A 49 43.56 8.96 -18.63
CA PHE A 49 44.59 8.18 -17.96
C PHE A 49 45.92 8.29 -18.73
N GLU A 50 46.99 8.55 -17.98
CA GLU A 50 48.35 8.60 -18.51
C GLU A 50 49.27 7.71 -17.67
N LEU A 51 50.19 7.01 -18.33
CA LEU A 51 51.25 6.27 -17.64
C LEU A 51 52.34 7.24 -17.20
N ASP A 52 52.85 7.06 -15.98
CA ASP A 52 54.05 7.77 -15.54
C ASP A 52 55.22 7.50 -16.51
N LYS A 53 56.04 8.53 -16.73
CA LYS A 53 57.16 8.49 -17.69
C LYS A 53 58.16 7.38 -17.36
N LYS A 54 58.33 7.04 -16.08
CA LYS A 54 59.21 5.94 -15.65
C LYS A 54 58.63 4.58 -16.02
N THR A 55 57.34 4.38 -15.75
CA THR A 55 56.62 3.13 -16.04
C THR A 55 56.48 2.90 -17.55
N ALA A 56 56.24 3.98 -18.32
CA ALA A 56 56.18 3.93 -19.77
C ALA A 56 57.54 3.56 -20.42
N ALA A 57 58.66 3.95 -19.79
CA ALA A 57 60.02 3.64 -20.25
C ALA A 57 60.46 2.21 -19.94
N THR A 58 59.92 1.59 -18.88
CA THR A 58 60.20 0.19 -18.52
C THR A 58 59.44 -0.84 -19.36
N LEU A 59 58.37 -0.43 -20.05
CA LEU A 59 57.53 -1.33 -20.84
C LEU A 59 58.11 -1.52 -22.25
N PRO A 60 58.29 -2.77 -22.70
CA PRO A 60 59.05 -3.07 -23.92
C PRO A 60 58.32 -2.70 -25.21
N ASN A 61 56.98 -2.80 -25.23
CA ASN A 61 56.17 -2.67 -26.44
C ASN A 61 54.97 -1.73 -26.21
N GLU A 62 54.42 -1.16 -27.29
CA GLU A 62 53.21 -0.31 -27.24
C GLU A 62 51.99 -1.09 -26.73
N GLN A 63 51.89 -2.38 -27.07
CA GLN A 63 50.85 -3.27 -26.56
C GLN A 63 50.90 -3.40 -25.02
N ALA A 64 52.10 -3.57 -24.46
CA ALA A 64 52.28 -3.66 -23.01
C ALA A 64 51.94 -2.34 -22.30
N ARG A 65 52.12 -1.19 -22.96
CA ARG A 65 51.63 0.10 -22.46
C ARG A 65 50.12 0.20 -22.46
N ARG A 66 49.44 -0.23 -23.53
CA ARG A 66 47.96 -0.22 -23.60
C ARG A 66 47.34 -1.14 -22.55
N GLU A 67 47.93 -2.30 -22.33
CA GLU A 67 47.51 -3.24 -21.28
C GLU A 67 47.69 -2.65 -19.89
N ALA A 68 48.86 -2.08 -19.58
CA ALA A 68 49.10 -1.41 -18.31
C ALA A 68 48.17 -0.21 -18.07
N LEU A 69 47.86 0.55 -19.13
CA LEU A 69 46.91 1.67 -19.07
C LEU A 69 45.48 1.18 -18.80
N SER A 70 45.07 0.09 -19.46
CA SER A 70 43.77 -0.54 -19.23
C SER A 70 43.64 -1.12 -17.83
N GLU A 71 44.70 -1.73 -17.30
CA GLU A 71 44.72 -2.25 -15.92
C GLU A 71 44.62 -1.11 -14.90
N LEU A 72 45.35 -0.01 -15.11
CA LEU A 72 45.25 1.18 -14.27
C LEU A 72 43.83 1.77 -14.32
N LYS A 73 43.23 1.85 -15.51
CA LYS A 73 41.83 2.28 -15.72
C LYS A 73 40.88 1.43 -14.87
N GLN A 74 40.93 0.11 -15.00
CA GLN A 74 40.03 -0.79 -14.28
C GLN A 74 40.22 -0.68 -12.77
N ASN A 75 41.47 -0.71 -12.29
CA ASN A 75 41.75 -0.61 -10.86
C ASN A 75 41.22 0.70 -10.25
N GLU A 76 41.39 1.84 -10.93
CA GLU A 76 40.90 3.12 -10.42
C GLU A 76 39.37 3.21 -10.46
N ILE A 77 38.74 2.71 -11.52
CA ILE A 77 37.27 2.66 -11.64
C ILE A 77 36.69 1.76 -10.55
N ASP A 78 37.18 0.52 -10.40
CA ASP A 78 36.65 -0.44 -9.42
C ASP A 78 36.76 0.14 -8.00
N ASN A 79 37.90 0.73 -7.65
CA ASN A 79 38.09 1.39 -6.37
C ASN A 79 37.16 2.61 -6.19
N GLY A 80 36.94 3.38 -7.26
CA GLY A 80 36.04 4.53 -7.27
C GLY A 80 34.57 4.12 -7.09
N ILE A 81 34.13 3.09 -7.80
CA ILE A 81 32.77 2.52 -7.75
C ILE A 81 32.48 2.00 -6.34
N VAL A 82 33.37 1.21 -5.75
CA VAL A 82 33.19 0.69 -4.37
C VAL A 82 33.08 1.83 -3.35
N LYS A 83 33.89 2.88 -3.49
CA LYS A 83 33.82 4.07 -2.62
C LYS A 83 32.51 4.85 -2.82
N LEU A 84 32.09 5.02 -4.08
CA LEU A 84 30.85 5.71 -4.42
C LEU A 84 29.64 4.96 -3.87
N GLU A 85 29.58 3.65 -4.08
CA GLU A 85 28.54 2.77 -3.55
C GLU A 85 28.47 2.89 -2.02
N SER A 86 29.60 2.77 -1.33
CA SER A 86 29.67 2.89 0.13
C SER A 86 29.15 4.25 0.62
N LEU A 87 29.55 5.33 -0.05
CA LEU A 87 29.13 6.69 0.30
C LEU A 87 27.64 6.91 0.04
N LEU A 88 27.15 6.44 -1.10
CA LEU A 88 25.77 6.61 -1.50
C LEU A 88 24.84 5.81 -0.58
N ASN A 89 25.19 4.55 -0.28
CA ASN A 89 24.45 3.72 0.67
C ASN A 89 24.39 4.39 2.06
N ALA A 90 25.52 4.87 2.58
CA ALA A 90 25.55 5.53 3.89
C ALA A 90 24.74 6.85 3.92
N THR A 91 24.69 7.57 2.80
CA THR A 91 23.93 8.82 2.70
C THR A 91 22.43 8.54 2.60
N VAL A 92 22.06 7.59 1.73
CA VAL A 92 20.66 7.17 1.53
C VAL A 92 20.10 6.61 2.81
N ASP A 93 20.78 5.68 3.48
CA ASP A 93 20.37 5.10 4.77
C ASP A 93 20.04 6.20 5.80
N LYS A 94 20.99 7.11 6.02
CA LYS A 94 20.84 8.22 6.97
C LYS A 94 19.70 9.18 6.65
N ASP A 95 19.48 9.49 5.38
CA ASP A 95 18.43 10.44 4.99
C ASP A 95 17.05 9.76 4.91
N PHE A 96 17.01 8.48 4.55
CA PHE A 96 15.77 7.70 4.55
C PHE A 96 15.32 7.30 5.95
N ASP A 97 16.22 7.10 6.91
CA ASP A 97 15.88 6.99 8.34
C ASP A 97 15.13 8.24 8.83
N LYS A 98 15.62 9.44 8.48
CA LYS A 98 14.95 10.69 8.86
C LYS A 98 13.61 10.84 8.15
N PHE A 99 13.54 10.44 6.89
CA PHE A 99 12.30 10.44 6.12
C PHE A 99 11.27 9.50 6.75
N GLU A 100 11.66 8.31 7.16
CA GLU A 100 10.80 7.33 7.83
C GLU A 100 10.24 7.94 9.13
N ILE A 101 11.12 8.44 10.00
CA ILE A 101 10.75 9.06 11.27
C ILE A 101 9.83 10.26 11.03
N TYR A 102 10.18 11.15 10.09
CA TYR A 102 9.37 12.33 9.80
C TYR A 102 7.99 11.95 9.27
N THR A 103 7.91 10.95 8.41
CA THR A 103 6.66 10.51 7.79
C THR A 103 5.75 9.84 8.80
N LEU A 104 6.26 8.90 9.61
CA LEU A 104 5.48 8.24 10.67
C LEU A 104 5.04 9.21 11.77
N ARG A 105 5.87 10.23 12.05
CA ARG A 105 5.53 11.24 13.03
C ARG A 105 4.52 12.24 12.48
N ASN A 106 4.75 12.84 11.32
CA ASN A 106 3.99 14.03 10.90
C ASN A 106 2.90 13.76 9.85
N ILE A 107 3.11 12.79 8.95
CA ILE A 107 2.21 12.56 7.81
C ILE A 107 1.27 11.40 8.09
N LEU A 108 1.83 10.25 8.43
CA LEU A 108 1.12 9.00 8.72
C LEU A 108 0.84 8.88 10.21
N SER A 109 0.35 9.96 10.81
CA SER A 109 -0.04 10.01 12.21
C SER A 109 -1.39 10.70 12.37
N VAL A 110 -2.21 10.18 13.27
CA VAL A 110 -3.51 10.76 13.62
C VAL A 110 -3.49 11.09 15.10
N GLY A 111 -3.44 12.39 15.40
CA GLY A 111 -3.44 12.93 16.77
C GLY A 111 -2.10 12.75 17.48
N HIS A 112 -1.44 13.86 17.82
CA HIS A 112 -0.21 13.86 18.61
C HIS A 112 -0.43 14.23 20.08
N GLU A 113 -1.39 15.10 20.37
CA GLU A 113 -1.54 15.69 21.71
C GLU A 113 -2.98 15.69 22.23
N ASP A 114 -3.97 15.47 21.37
CA ASP A 114 -5.38 15.38 21.75
C ASP A 114 -6.05 14.22 21.03
N ASP A 115 -7.13 13.72 21.64
CA ASP A 115 -8.00 12.61 21.25
C ASP A 115 -8.69 12.78 19.87
N LEU A 116 -8.11 13.54 18.93
CA LEU A 116 -8.54 13.72 17.55
C LEU A 116 -8.80 12.36 16.88
N ALA A 117 -8.02 11.34 17.23
CA ALA A 117 -8.22 9.98 16.76
C ALA A 117 -9.65 9.46 17.05
N ASN A 118 -10.29 9.89 18.14
CA ASN A 118 -11.67 9.52 18.48
C ASN A 118 -12.71 10.26 17.64
N TRP A 119 -12.33 11.39 17.02
CA TRP A 119 -13.18 12.16 16.11
C TRP A 119 -12.99 11.75 14.64
N VAL A 120 -11.94 11.00 14.32
CA VAL A 120 -11.73 10.45 12.98
C VAL A 120 -12.56 9.18 12.82
N ARG A 121 -13.47 9.19 11.84
CA ARG A 121 -14.29 8.04 11.48
C ARG A 121 -14.06 7.67 10.01
N LEU A 122 -13.74 6.40 9.76
CA LEU A 122 -13.61 5.89 8.40
C LEU A 122 -14.99 5.74 7.74
N ASP A 123 -15.03 5.80 6.41
CA ASP A 123 -16.28 5.80 5.65
C ASP A 123 -17.16 4.57 5.90
N HIS A 124 -16.57 3.39 6.05
CA HIS A 124 -17.32 2.16 6.32
C HIS A 124 -17.92 2.09 7.72
N TYR A 125 -17.49 2.96 8.63
CA TYR A 125 -18.15 3.11 9.92
C TYR A 125 -19.37 4.03 9.84
N LYS A 126 -19.61 4.80 8.76
CA LYS A 126 -20.77 5.70 8.66
C LYS A 126 -22.08 4.92 8.78
N GLY A 127 -22.94 5.32 9.73
CA GLY A 127 -24.22 4.66 9.99
C GLY A 127 -24.15 3.42 10.89
N VAL A 128 -22.95 3.04 11.35
CA VAL A 128 -22.76 1.99 12.36
C VAL A 128 -22.53 2.64 13.72
N ASP A 129 -23.49 2.52 14.63
CA ASP A 129 -23.32 2.94 16.03
C ASP A 129 -22.67 1.82 16.83
N VAL A 130 -21.34 1.90 16.97
CA VAL A 130 -20.54 0.91 17.72
C VAL A 130 -20.68 1.10 19.25
N VAL A 131 -21.16 2.27 19.69
CA VAL A 131 -21.25 2.64 21.11
C VAL A 131 -22.41 1.95 21.83
N ASN A 132 -23.52 1.66 21.13
CA ASN A 132 -24.70 1.01 21.70
C ASN A 132 -24.74 -0.48 21.33
N SER A 133 -23.73 -1.23 21.76
CA SER A 133 -23.66 -2.69 21.55
C SER A 133 -24.61 -3.49 22.45
N ASP A 134 -25.24 -2.86 23.44
CA ASP A 134 -26.05 -3.57 24.44
C ASP A 134 -27.47 -3.89 23.93
N GLU A 135 -27.96 -3.19 22.90
CA GLU A 135 -29.27 -3.44 22.28
C GLU A 135 -29.16 -4.18 20.94
N VAL A 136 -28.11 -4.97 20.72
CA VAL A 136 -27.98 -5.76 19.49
C VAL A 136 -28.97 -6.93 19.53
N PRO A 137 -29.91 -7.03 18.57
CA PRO A 137 -30.86 -8.14 18.53
C PRO A 137 -30.12 -9.47 18.38
N THR A 138 -30.40 -10.42 19.26
CA THR A 138 -29.80 -11.76 19.13
C THR A 138 -30.25 -12.41 17.81
N PRO A 139 -29.41 -13.27 17.21
CA PRO A 139 -29.81 -14.00 16.00
C PRO A 139 -31.14 -14.75 16.18
N GLU A 140 -31.39 -15.27 17.38
CA GLU A 140 -32.63 -15.94 17.77
C GLU A 140 -33.84 -14.97 17.79
N ALA A 141 -33.68 -13.77 18.33
CA ALA A 141 -34.73 -12.75 18.32
C ALA A 141 -35.10 -12.34 16.89
N VAL A 142 -34.10 -12.19 16.01
CA VAL A 142 -34.32 -11.92 14.58
C VAL A 142 -35.05 -13.08 13.90
N GLN A 143 -34.66 -14.32 14.18
CA GLN A 143 -35.35 -15.50 13.63
C GLN A 143 -36.79 -15.62 14.12
N MET A 144 -37.03 -15.34 15.40
CA MET A 144 -38.38 -15.33 15.97
C MET A 144 -39.25 -14.28 15.28
N GLN A 145 -38.73 -13.07 15.06
CA GLN A 145 -39.46 -12.02 14.37
C GLN A 145 -39.74 -12.36 12.90
N ARG A 146 -38.79 -13.00 12.21
CA ARG A 146 -39.00 -13.53 10.85
C ARG A 146 -40.13 -14.56 10.81
N ARG A 147 -40.14 -15.52 11.76
CA ARG A 147 -41.22 -16.51 11.87
C ARG A 147 -42.57 -15.84 12.14
N LYS A 148 -42.63 -14.89 13.07
CA LYS A 148 -43.84 -14.13 13.37
C LYS A 148 -44.36 -13.39 12.14
N LEU A 149 -43.48 -12.77 11.37
CA LEU A 149 -43.83 -12.08 10.12
C LEU A 149 -44.38 -13.05 9.07
N HIS A 150 -43.77 -14.23 8.91
CA HIS A 150 -44.27 -15.28 8.01
C HIS A 150 -45.69 -15.75 8.39
N GLU A 151 -45.93 -16.03 9.67
CA GLU A 151 -47.25 -16.47 10.13
C GLU A 151 -48.29 -15.34 9.99
N THR A 152 -47.90 -14.09 10.26
CA THR A 152 -48.80 -12.93 10.08
C THR A 152 -49.15 -12.71 8.61
N ALA A 153 -48.17 -12.87 7.71
CA ALA A 153 -48.40 -12.78 6.27
C ALA A 153 -49.34 -13.88 5.78
N LYS A 154 -49.15 -15.13 6.25
CA LYS A 154 -50.02 -16.26 5.95
C LYS A 154 -51.45 -16.05 6.47
N LEU A 155 -51.61 -15.51 7.67
CA LEU A 155 -52.92 -15.17 8.20
C LEU A 155 -53.60 -14.09 7.36
N ASN A 156 -52.86 -13.04 6.97
CA ASN A 156 -53.40 -11.95 6.15
C ASN A 156 -53.89 -12.45 4.78
N THR A 157 -53.17 -13.35 4.12
CA THR A 157 -53.63 -13.91 2.84
C THR A 157 -54.92 -14.72 3.00
N LEU A 158 -55.05 -15.49 4.08
CA LEU A 158 -56.29 -16.22 4.38
C LEU A 158 -57.46 -15.28 4.67
N LEU A 159 -57.24 -14.24 5.48
CA LEU A 159 -58.27 -13.24 5.79
C LEU A 159 -58.74 -12.51 4.54
N ARG A 160 -57.83 -12.13 3.64
CA ARG A 160 -58.18 -11.52 2.36
C ARG A 160 -59.00 -12.44 1.46
N ALA A 161 -58.67 -13.73 1.43
CA ALA A 161 -59.45 -14.71 0.70
C ALA A 161 -60.87 -14.86 1.28
N GLU A 162 -61.01 -14.85 2.60
CA GLU A 162 -62.30 -14.96 3.27
C GLU A 162 -63.15 -13.68 3.12
N GLU A 163 -62.52 -12.51 3.21
CA GLU A 163 -63.15 -11.21 2.92
C GLU A 163 -63.75 -11.20 1.51
N ALA A 164 -63.00 -11.67 0.50
CA ALA A 164 -63.46 -11.75 -0.88
C ALA A 164 -64.66 -12.71 -1.04
N LYS A 165 -64.64 -13.87 -0.38
CA LYS A 165 -65.78 -14.79 -0.38
C LYS A 165 -67.01 -14.18 0.28
N ASN A 166 -66.83 -13.57 1.46
CA ASN A 166 -67.93 -12.94 2.19
C ASN A 166 -68.54 -11.79 1.37
N ALA A 167 -67.72 -11.00 0.69
CA ALA A 167 -68.20 -9.96 -0.23
C ALA A 167 -69.04 -10.55 -1.38
N ALA A 168 -68.59 -11.65 -1.98
CA ALA A 168 -69.35 -12.33 -3.05
C ALA A 168 -70.70 -12.88 -2.55
N VAL A 169 -70.74 -13.48 -1.35
CA VAL A 169 -71.99 -13.97 -0.73
C VAL A 169 -72.94 -12.82 -0.41
N LEU A 170 -72.44 -11.73 0.18
CA LEU A 170 -73.24 -10.54 0.45
C LEU A 170 -73.81 -9.94 -0.84
N GLN A 171 -73.03 -9.93 -1.93
CA GLN A 171 -73.51 -9.48 -3.23
C GLN A 171 -74.66 -10.38 -3.74
N GLN A 172 -74.54 -11.71 -3.64
CA GLN A 172 -75.60 -12.65 -4.00
C GLN A 172 -76.87 -12.46 -3.16
N LEU A 173 -76.74 -12.29 -1.85
CA LEU A 173 -77.87 -12.05 -0.96
C LEU A 173 -78.54 -10.69 -1.26
N SER A 174 -77.74 -9.66 -1.50
CA SER A 174 -78.26 -8.33 -1.87
C SER A 174 -79.03 -8.36 -3.20
N SER A 175 -78.60 -9.17 -4.18
CA SER A 175 -79.35 -9.35 -5.43
C SER A 175 -80.65 -10.13 -5.25
N LEU A 176 -80.77 -10.97 -4.22
CA LEU A 176 -82.00 -11.72 -3.91
C LEU A 176 -83.02 -10.87 -3.14
N ILE A 177 -82.55 -9.91 -2.34
CA ILE A 177 -83.40 -9.00 -1.55
C ILE A 177 -83.79 -7.73 -2.35
N GLY A 178 -82.99 -7.37 -3.36
CA GLY A 178 -83.27 -6.29 -4.30
C GLY A 178 -83.94 -6.75 -5.60
N ALA A 179 -85.18 -7.22 -5.50
CA ALA A 179 -86.17 -7.35 -6.57
C ALA A 179 -87.57 -7.06 -6.01
#